data_AF-A0A1Z9QPA7-F1
#
_entry.id   AF-A0A1Z9QPA7-F1
#
_cell.length_a   1.000
_cell.length_b   1.000
_cell.length_c   1.000
_cell.angle_alpha   90.00
_cell.angle_beta   90.00
_cell.angle_gamma   90.00
#
_symmetry.space_group_name_H-M   'P 1'
#
loop_
_entity.id
_entity.type
_entity.pdbx_description
1 polymer ?
#
loop_
_entity_poly.entity_id
_entity_poly.type
_entity_poly.pdbx_seq_one_letter_code
_entity_poly.pdbx_strand_id
1 'polypeptide(L)'
;MLKTRQGRVRYQEDLITLMETLPRAHSQHDRTPGDGKLKLDNIDFRGADLSGMHFDGLLFDECDFTGANLTGTSFYKCGMRSALVNRVNADGANFINVNMREAQLKESYFIGANFEACNMLHVNMWDSNLNYATIIGNDMRKVNLRDCRIKHAIMDKNKLRGVNLRDVQFTWTGGIPRFFYDTKVNFEQADPEDWFYGYKLSAADGKGIYHPAIKYSVGKVFDAEYQDSDPAKRIPISKKYNSGIALAPLDWVLREWVLCGAYADYQCFRCKFQAKDVIENEGNTKFNVRKMEIVEQIDMAPFYAMLSEDIGYHTGGTASAIDDFRIAGNEESSD
;
A
#
# COMPACT_ATOMS: atom_id res chain seq x y z
N MET A 1 4.91 -21.67 30.87
CA MET A 1 6.20 -20.94 30.92
C MET A 1 6.35 -20.01 29.74
N LEU A 2 6.25 -18.71 29.99
CA LEU A 2 6.61 -17.68 29.00
C LEU A 2 8.09 -17.35 29.12
N LYS A 3 8.78 -17.35 27.97
CA LYS A 3 10.20 -17.08 27.86
C LYS A 3 10.43 -15.77 27.15
N THR A 4 11.53 -15.11 27.50
CA THR A 4 12.01 -13.98 26.72
C THR A 4 12.56 -14.44 25.37
N ARG A 5 12.79 -13.50 24.45
CA ARG A 5 13.45 -13.76 23.16
C ARG A 5 14.84 -14.41 23.27
N GLN A 6 15.47 -14.29 24.45
CA GLN A 6 16.77 -14.88 24.79
C GLN A 6 16.64 -16.26 25.45
N GLY A 7 15.42 -16.80 25.55
CA GLY A 7 15.12 -18.11 26.13
C GLY A 7 15.04 -18.13 27.66
N ARG A 8 15.16 -16.99 28.35
CA ARG A 8 15.05 -16.92 29.81
C ARG A 8 13.60 -17.02 30.23
N VAL A 9 13.29 -17.86 31.22
CA VAL A 9 11.93 -17.95 31.77
C VAL A 9 11.62 -16.64 32.50
N ARG A 10 10.58 -15.94 32.06
CA ARG A 10 10.08 -14.71 32.72
C ARG A 10 8.89 -15.03 33.63
N TYR A 11 8.00 -15.91 33.17
CA TYR A 11 6.84 -16.39 33.92
C TYR A 11 6.81 -17.91 33.91
N GLN A 12 6.51 -18.50 35.06
CA GLN A 12 6.43 -19.96 35.19
C GLN A 12 5.11 -20.48 34.58
N GLU A 13 4.06 -19.70 34.77
CA GLU A 13 2.71 -19.93 34.28
C GLU A 13 2.62 -19.76 32.76
N ASP A 14 1.52 -20.22 32.17
CA ASP A 14 1.16 -19.91 30.79
C ASP A 14 0.43 -18.56 30.68
N LEU A 15 0.23 -18.10 29.45
CA LEU A 15 -0.35 -16.78 29.17
C LEU A 15 -1.77 -16.63 29.75
N ILE A 16 -2.61 -17.65 29.59
CA ILE A 16 -4.01 -17.63 30.03
C ILE A 16 -4.06 -17.49 31.56
N THR A 17 -3.29 -18.33 32.26
CA THR A 17 -3.20 -18.30 33.72
C THR A 17 -2.73 -16.94 34.22
N LEU A 18 -1.71 -16.34 33.58
CA LEU A 18 -1.23 -15.00 33.96
C LEU A 18 -2.30 -13.92 33.75
N MET A 19 -3.04 -14.01 32.66
CA MET A 19 -4.11 -13.07 32.32
C MET A 19 -5.29 -13.14 33.30
N GLU A 20 -5.52 -14.30 33.93
CA GLU A 20 -6.56 -14.49 34.95
C GLU A 20 -6.10 -14.06 36.36
N THR A 21 -4.80 -14.20 36.65
CA THR A 21 -4.27 -14.04 38.01
C THR A 21 -3.66 -12.66 38.27
N LEU A 22 -3.04 -12.04 37.27
CA LEU A 22 -2.36 -10.76 37.44
C LEU A 22 -3.23 -9.59 36.99
N PRO A 23 -3.20 -8.45 37.74
CA PRO A 23 -4.00 -7.29 37.40
C PRO A 23 -3.59 -6.72 36.03
N ARG A 24 -4.59 -6.30 35.25
CA ARG A 24 -4.40 -5.72 33.91
C ARG A 24 -4.43 -4.19 33.97
N ALA A 25 -3.73 -3.55 33.03
CA ALA A 25 -3.94 -2.13 32.77
C ALA A 25 -5.13 -1.96 31.82
N HIS A 26 -5.83 -0.84 31.88
CA HIS A 26 -6.87 -0.48 30.90
C HIS A 26 -6.28 0.23 29.67
N SER A 27 -5.02 0.64 29.77
CA SER A 27 -4.28 1.41 28.78
C SER A 27 -2.78 1.25 29.01
N GLN A 28 -2.01 1.20 27.93
CA GLN A 28 -0.56 1.36 27.92
C GLN A 28 -0.08 2.61 28.66
N HIS A 29 -0.92 3.66 28.73
CA HIS A 29 -0.60 4.90 29.44
C HIS A 29 -0.78 4.80 30.97
N ASP A 30 -1.52 3.81 31.47
CA ASP A 30 -1.81 3.64 32.91
C ASP A 30 -0.71 2.86 33.65
N ARG A 31 0.49 2.81 33.06
CA ARG A 31 1.59 1.97 33.49
C ARG A 31 2.64 2.81 34.20
N THR A 32 3.02 2.39 35.40
CA THR A 32 4.15 2.96 36.13
C THR A 32 5.13 1.87 36.57
N PRO A 33 6.41 2.19 36.81
CA PRO A 33 7.34 1.26 37.42
C PRO A 33 6.79 0.76 38.77
N GLY A 34 6.75 -0.55 38.98
CA GLY A 34 6.28 -1.16 40.23
C GLY A 34 4.76 -1.28 40.41
N ASP A 35 3.94 -0.94 39.41
CA ASP A 35 2.46 -1.00 39.47
C ASP A 35 1.82 -2.39 39.67
N GLY A 36 2.62 -3.46 39.70
CA GLY A 36 2.15 -4.85 39.89
C GLY A 36 1.34 -5.43 38.73
N LYS A 37 1.12 -4.68 37.65
CA LYS A 37 0.32 -5.10 36.50
C LYS A 37 1.10 -6.06 35.58
N LEU A 38 0.41 -6.99 34.93
CA LEU A 38 1.00 -7.97 34.00
C LEU A 38 1.80 -7.30 32.87
N LYS A 39 3.10 -7.57 32.73
CA LYS A 39 4.00 -6.99 31.71
C LYS A 39 4.61 -8.08 30.84
N LEU A 40 4.24 -8.12 29.56
CA LEU A 40 4.68 -9.16 28.64
C LEU A 40 5.85 -8.71 27.77
N ASP A 41 6.54 -7.62 28.12
CA ASP A 41 7.67 -7.09 27.33
C ASP A 41 8.76 -8.15 27.09
N ASN A 42 9.31 -8.14 25.87
CA ASN A 42 10.39 -9.01 25.40
C ASN A 42 10.06 -10.52 25.49
N ILE A 43 8.79 -10.91 25.45
CA ILE A 43 8.38 -12.32 25.40
C ILE A 43 8.43 -12.86 23.97
N ASP A 44 8.81 -14.13 23.85
CA ASP A 44 8.76 -14.90 22.62
C ASP A 44 7.40 -15.58 22.45
N PHE A 45 6.65 -15.11 21.45
CA PHE A 45 5.35 -15.63 21.00
C PHE A 45 5.44 -16.19 19.56
N ARG A 46 6.64 -16.53 19.07
CA ARG A 46 6.81 -17.00 17.69
C ARG A 46 5.97 -18.25 17.42
N GLY A 47 5.19 -18.20 16.35
CA GLY A 47 4.31 -19.29 15.94
C GLY A 47 3.17 -19.61 16.92
N ALA A 48 2.93 -18.79 17.95
CA ALA A 48 1.86 -19.01 18.90
C ALA A 48 0.48 -18.82 18.25
N ASP A 49 -0.50 -19.59 18.70
CA ASP A 49 -1.91 -19.30 18.41
C ASP A 49 -2.47 -18.41 19.52
N LEU A 50 -2.75 -17.16 19.17
CA LEU A 50 -3.32 -16.13 20.04
C LEU A 50 -4.65 -15.61 19.46
N SER A 51 -5.26 -16.37 18.55
CA SER A 51 -6.49 -15.98 17.86
C SER A 51 -7.63 -15.73 18.86
N GLY A 52 -8.39 -14.66 18.63
CA GLY A 52 -9.51 -14.24 19.46
C GLY A 52 -9.16 -13.79 20.89
N MET A 53 -7.88 -13.71 21.26
CA MET A 53 -7.47 -13.24 22.60
C MET A 53 -7.75 -11.75 22.80
N HIS A 54 -7.96 -11.36 24.07
CA HIS A 54 -8.20 -9.98 24.48
C HIS A 54 -7.07 -9.47 25.38
N PHE A 55 -6.19 -8.65 24.81
CA PHE A 55 -4.99 -8.16 25.46
C PHE A 55 -5.05 -6.68 25.86
N ASP A 56 -6.24 -6.09 25.90
CA ASP A 56 -6.44 -4.66 26.05
C ASP A 56 -5.57 -4.04 27.18
N GLY A 57 -4.85 -2.97 26.85
CA GLY A 57 -3.98 -2.25 27.78
C GLY A 57 -2.63 -2.91 28.13
N LEU A 58 -2.33 -4.10 27.63
CA LEU A 58 -1.07 -4.80 27.94
C LEU A 58 0.14 -4.19 27.21
N LEU A 59 1.33 -4.53 27.72
CA LEU A 59 2.62 -4.09 27.16
C LEU A 59 3.33 -5.33 26.62
N PHE A 60 3.67 -5.22 25.34
CA PHE A 60 4.36 -6.20 24.51
C PHE A 60 5.55 -5.53 23.81
N ASP A 61 6.15 -4.53 24.45
CA ASP A 61 7.30 -3.87 23.85
C ASP A 61 8.40 -4.92 23.64
N GLU A 62 9.02 -4.86 22.46
CA GLU A 62 10.09 -5.77 22.03
C GLU A 62 9.74 -7.26 21.98
N CYS A 63 8.45 -7.63 22.07
CA CYS A 63 8.00 -9.01 21.87
C CYS A 63 8.26 -9.52 20.46
N ASP A 64 8.33 -10.85 20.33
CA ASP A 64 8.43 -11.52 19.04
C ASP A 64 7.20 -12.38 18.77
N PHE A 65 6.31 -11.90 17.92
CA PHE A 65 5.13 -12.57 17.40
C PHE A 65 5.37 -13.20 16.03
N THR A 66 6.62 -13.34 15.56
CA THR A 66 6.87 -13.77 14.18
C THR A 66 6.18 -15.11 13.88
N GLY A 67 5.35 -15.15 12.84
CA GLY A 67 4.60 -16.34 12.44
C GLY A 67 3.38 -16.68 13.32
N ALA A 68 3.01 -15.85 14.30
CA ALA A 68 1.87 -16.10 15.17
C ALA A 68 0.52 -15.97 14.43
N ASN A 69 -0.47 -16.71 14.92
CA ASN A 69 -1.87 -16.50 14.56
C ASN A 69 -2.49 -15.49 15.54
N LEU A 70 -2.83 -14.31 15.05
CA LEU A 70 -3.44 -13.18 15.73
C LEU A 70 -4.84 -12.85 15.16
N THR A 71 -5.47 -13.78 14.43
CA THR A 71 -6.78 -13.56 13.81
C THR A 71 -7.81 -13.17 14.88
N GLY A 72 -8.49 -12.04 14.67
CA GLY A 72 -9.51 -11.52 15.57
C GLY A 72 -9.02 -11.12 16.97
N THR A 73 -7.71 -11.05 17.20
CA THR A 73 -7.15 -10.66 18.51
C THR A 73 -7.40 -9.17 18.77
N SER A 74 -7.71 -8.82 20.02
CA SER A 74 -7.79 -7.43 20.46
C SER A 74 -6.51 -7.00 21.16
N PHE A 75 -5.85 -6.00 20.60
CA PHE A 75 -4.73 -5.27 21.17
C PHE A 75 -5.13 -3.85 21.60
N TYR A 76 -6.42 -3.57 21.82
CA TYR A 76 -6.91 -2.22 22.14
C TYR A 76 -6.04 -1.53 23.21
N LYS A 77 -5.49 -0.35 22.90
CA LYS A 77 -4.62 0.42 23.82
C LYS A 77 -3.38 -0.34 24.32
N CYS A 78 -2.81 -1.25 23.53
CA CYS A 78 -1.56 -1.92 23.90
C CYS A 78 -0.31 -1.05 23.62
N GLY A 79 0.78 -1.37 24.32
CA GLY A 79 2.14 -0.99 23.92
C GLY A 79 2.80 -2.12 23.15
N MET A 80 3.31 -1.84 21.95
CA MET A 80 3.97 -2.80 21.07
C MET A 80 5.19 -2.16 20.40
N ARG A 81 5.91 -1.30 21.13
CA ARG A 81 7.08 -0.59 20.60
C ARG A 81 8.16 -1.59 20.22
N SER A 82 8.72 -1.45 19.03
CA SER A 82 9.79 -2.33 18.52
C SER A 82 9.44 -3.83 18.53
N ALA A 83 8.14 -4.18 18.55
CA ALA A 83 7.69 -5.56 18.47
C ALA A 83 7.97 -6.14 17.07
N LEU A 84 8.29 -7.43 17.00
CA LEU A 84 8.41 -8.20 15.76
C LEU A 84 7.09 -8.91 15.50
N VAL A 85 6.36 -8.45 14.50
CA VAL A 85 5.02 -8.93 14.10
C VAL A 85 5.06 -9.33 12.62
N ASN A 86 6.18 -9.92 12.19
CA ASN A 86 6.38 -10.33 10.80
C ASN A 86 5.69 -11.67 10.53
N ARG A 87 5.20 -11.88 9.30
CA ARG A 87 4.59 -13.14 8.85
C ARG A 87 3.43 -13.61 9.72
N VAL A 88 2.71 -12.69 10.35
CA VAL A 88 1.53 -13.03 11.16
C VAL A 88 0.30 -13.14 10.29
N ASN A 89 -0.69 -13.89 10.75
CA ASN A 89 -2.08 -13.67 10.35
C ASN A 89 -2.76 -12.85 11.44
N ALA A 90 -3.12 -11.60 11.16
CA ALA A 90 -3.85 -10.70 12.05
C ALA A 90 -5.13 -10.19 11.37
N ASP A 91 -5.74 -11.02 10.54
CA ASP A 91 -7.02 -10.71 9.88
C ASP A 91 -8.09 -10.39 10.92
N GLY A 92 -8.82 -9.30 10.71
CA GLY A 92 -9.86 -8.80 11.62
C GLY A 92 -9.36 -8.38 13.01
N ALA A 93 -8.06 -8.30 13.26
CA ALA A 93 -7.52 -7.90 14.55
C ALA A 93 -7.79 -6.41 14.86
N ASN A 94 -7.93 -6.11 16.14
CA ASN A 94 -8.19 -4.75 16.64
C ASN A 94 -6.93 -4.15 17.25
N PHE A 95 -6.33 -3.16 16.57
CA PHE A 95 -5.16 -2.40 17.02
C PHE A 95 -5.51 -0.96 17.42
N ILE A 96 -6.78 -0.64 17.71
CA ILE A 96 -7.18 0.73 18.03
C ILE A 96 -6.37 1.28 19.22
N ASN A 97 -5.83 2.50 19.07
CA ASN A 97 -4.98 3.20 20.05
C ASN A 97 -3.70 2.44 20.46
N VAL A 98 -3.15 1.58 19.60
CA VAL A 98 -1.89 0.88 19.90
C VAL A 98 -0.68 1.77 19.63
N ASN A 99 0.32 1.68 20.51
CA ASN A 99 1.64 2.25 20.25
C ASN A 99 2.56 1.20 19.59
N MET A 100 2.68 1.24 18.27
CA MET A 100 3.50 0.32 17.47
C MET A 100 4.79 0.98 16.96
N ARG A 101 5.24 2.08 17.56
CA ARG A 101 6.44 2.79 17.09
C ARG A 101 7.61 1.81 16.86
N GLU A 102 8.25 1.93 15.70
CA GLU A 102 9.42 1.12 15.28
C GLU A 102 9.16 -0.40 15.14
N ALA A 103 7.90 -0.85 15.23
CA ALA A 103 7.55 -2.26 15.05
C ALA A 103 7.78 -2.76 13.60
N GLN A 104 8.03 -4.06 13.47
CA GLN A 104 8.26 -4.74 12.20
C GLN A 104 7.08 -5.64 11.88
N LEU A 105 6.29 -5.29 10.88
CA LEU A 105 5.04 -5.94 10.47
C LEU A 105 5.16 -6.50 9.04
N LYS A 106 6.34 -6.94 8.61
CA LYS A 106 6.61 -7.32 7.22
C LYS A 106 5.95 -8.66 6.85
N GLU A 107 5.58 -8.80 5.58
CA GLU A 107 5.07 -10.06 5.01
C GLU A 107 3.84 -10.60 5.78
N SER A 108 3.00 -9.72 6.34
CA SER A 108 1.91 -10.07 7.25
C SER A 108 0.52 -9.85 6.63
N TYR A 109 -0.48 -10.54 7.18
CA TYR A 109 -1.88 -10.42 6.78
C TYR A 109 -2.66 -9.62 7.83
N PHE A 110 -3.33 -8.57 7.38
CA PHE A 110 -4.14 -7.64 8.19
C PHE A 110 -5.47 -7.35 7.50
N ILE A 111 -6.06 -8.35 6.85
CA ILE A 111 -7.29 -8.17 6.06
C ILE A 111 -8.42 -7.77 7.02
N GLY A 112 -9.04 -6.62 6.78
CA GLY A 112 -10.09 -6.09 7.65
C GLY A 112 -9.65 -5.68 9.06
N ALA A 113 -8.34 -5.59 9.33
CA ALA A 113 -7.84 -5.16 10.63
C ALA A 113 -8.13 -3.67 10.89
N ASN A 114 -8.24 -3.30 12.17
CA ASN A 114 -8.51 -1.92 12.59
C ASN A 114 -7.30 -1.27 13.25
N PHE A 115 -6.71 -0.29 12.57
CA PHE A 115 -5.61 0.56 13.00
C PHE A 115 -6.07 2.00 13.24
N GLU A 116 -7.13 2.22 14.03
CA GLU A 116 -7.54 3.59 14.37
C GLU A 116 -6.65 4.19 15.47
N ALA A 117 -6.25 5.45 15.30
CA ALA A 117 -5.55 6.26 16.30
C ALA A 117 -4.24 5.63 16.85
N CYS A 118 -3.53 4.86 16.02
CA CYS A 118 -2.27 4.25 16.40
C CYS A 118 -1.09 5.23 16.26
N ASN A 119 -0.06 4.99 17.07
CA ASN A 119 1.27 5.53 16.81
C ASN A 119 2.07 4.51 15.99
N MET A 120 2.25 4.78 14.70
CA MET A 120 2.92 3.91 13.74
C MET A 120 4.24 4.52 13.25
N LEU A 121 4.81 5.49 13.97
CA LEU A 121 6.03 6.16 13.55
C LEU A 121 7.15 5.13 13.31
N HIS A 122 7.79 5.18 12.14
CA HIS A 122 8.87 4.25 11.73
C HIS A 122 8.47 2.77 11.64
N VAL A 123 7.18 2.44 11.55
CA VAL A 123 6.74 1.06 11.33
C VAL A 123 7.16 0.58 9.94
N ASN A 124 7.54 -0.69 9.84
CA ASN A 124 7.82 -1.34 8.56
C ASN A 124 6.76 -2.40 8.25
N MET A 125 5.90 -2.16 7.26
CA MET A 125 4.84 -3.07 6.82
C MET A 125 5.14 -3.71 5.46
N TRP A 126 6.38 -3.64 4.96
CA TRP A 126 6.73 -4.10 3.61
C TRP A 126 6.10 -5.46 3.23
N ASP A 127 5.53 -5.51 2.03
CA ASP A 127 4.86 -6.69 1.44
C ASP A 127 3.73 -7.27 2.31
N SER A 128 2.95 -6.40 2.97
CA SER A 128 1.81 -6.81 3.78
C SER A 128 0.47 -6.62 3.05
N ASN A 129 -0.52 -7.40 3.47
CA ASN A 129 -1.89 -7.31 2.97
C ASN A 129 -2.80 -6.61 3.98
N LEU A 130 -3.16 -5.36 3.70
CA LEU A 130 -4.09 -4.53 4.46
C LEU A 130 -5.39 -4.26 3.68
N ASN A 131 -5.79 -5.17 2.79
CA ASN A 131 -7.07 -5.02 2.10
C ASN A 131 -8.23 -4.91 3.11
N TYR A 132 -9.17 -4.02 2.85
CA TYR A 132 -10.33 -3.73 3.71
C TYR A 132 -9.98 -3.21 5.11
N ALA A 133 -8.72 -2.85 5.39
CA ALA A 133 -8.33 -2.35 6.69
C ALA A 133 -8.86 -0.92 6.95
N THR A 134 -9.11 -0.62 8.21
CA THR A 134 -9.37 0.74 8.69
C THR A 134 -8.07 1.31 9.23
N ILE A 135 -7.53 2.36 8.60
CA ILE A 135 -6.26 2.99 8.98
C ILE A 135 -6.55 4.48 9.15
N ILE A 136 -7.15 4.89 10.27
CA ILE A 136 -7.63 6.27 10.46
C ILE A 136 -6.91 6.97 11.60
N GLY A 137 -6.51 8.23 11.39
CA GLY A 137 -6.02 9.09 12.47
C GLY A 137 -4.65 8.70 13.02
N ASN A 138 -3.83 8.01 12.23
CA ASN A 138 -2.54 7.49 12.68
C ASN A 138 -1.40 8.48 12.51
N ASP A 139 -0.38 8.34 13.37
CA ASP A 139 0.94 8.88 13.06
C ASP A 139 1.73 7.86 12.23
N MET A 140 1.74 8.03 10.91
CA MET A 140 2.42 7.13 9.97
C MET A 140 3.70 7.73 9.40
N ARG A 141 4.27 8.78 10.02
CA ARG A 141 5.45 9.42 9.43
C ARG A 141 6.60 8.41 9.33
N LYS A 142 7.24 8.36 8.17
CA LYS A 142 8.33 7.41 7.86
C LYS A 142 7.94 5.92 7.97
N VAL A 143 6.66 5.58 7.79
CA VAL A 143 6.24 4.18 7.64
C VAL A 143 6.69 3.65 6.30
N ASN A 144 7.14 2.40 6.26
CA ASN A 144 7.39 1.69 5.01
C ASN A 144 6.17 0.85 4.62
N LEU A 145 5.40 1.32 3.64
CA LEU A 145 4.28 0.58 3.04
C LEU A 145 4.66 -0.09 1.72
N ARG A 146 5.94 -0.10 1.31
CA ARG A 146 6.34 -0.64 0.02
C ARG A 146 5.72 -2.02 -0.28
N ASP A 147 5.32 -2.23 -1.52
CA ASP A 147 4.72 -3.48 -2.02
C ASP A 147 3.42 -3.92 -1.30
N CYS A 148 2.82 -3.06 -0.46
CA CYS A 148 1.60 -3.43 0.28
C CYS A 148 0.35 -3.47 -0.62
N ARG A 149 -0.58 -4.35 -0.27
CA ARG A 149 -1.94 -4.37 -0.82
C ARG A 149 -2.88 -3.67 0.15
N ILE A 150 -3.50 -2.57 -0.26
CA ILE A 150 -4.34 -1.72 0.62
C ILE A 150 -5.69 -1.46 -0.06
N LYS A 151 -6.20 -2.43 -0.84
CA LYS A 151 -7.44 -2.25 -1.62
C LYS A 151 -8.65 -2.12 -0.71
N HIS A 152 -9.61 -1.27 -1.08
CA HIS A 152 -10.84 -1.03 -0.31
C HIS A 152 -10.63 -0.57 1.14
N ALA A 153 -9.43 -0.12 1.50
CA ALA A 153 -9.16 0.37 2.84
C ALA A 153 -9.66 1.82 3.03
N ILE A 154 -9.70 2.27 4.27
CA ILE A 154 -10.00 3.67 4.62
C ILE A 154 -8.76 4.27 5.29
N MET A 155 -8.19 5.32 4.69
CA MET A 155 -6.92 5.94 5.12
C MET A 155 -7.04 7.42 5.51
N ASP A 156 -8.13 7.78 6.18
CA ASP A 156 -8.41 9.17 6.58
C ASP A 156 -7.51 9.70 7.71
N LYS A 157 -7.20 11.00 7.66
CA LYS A 157 -6.57 11.77 8.77
C LYS A 157 -5.21 11.23 9.25
N ASN A 158 -4.48 10.53 8.38
CA ASN A 158 -3.14 10.02 8.71
C ASN A 158 -2.05 11.07 8.49
N LYS A 159 -1.04 11.08 9.37
CA LYS A 159 0.19 11.85 9.16
C LYS A 159 1.15 11.04 8.29
N LEU A 160 1.20 11.35 7.00
CA LEU A 160 1.90 10.52 6.02
C LEU A 160 3.31 11.03 5.63
N ARG A 161 3.85 12.06 6.30
CA ARG A 161 5.14 12.65 5.90
C ARG A 161 6.27 11.60 5.86
N GLY A 162 6.88 11.42 4.69
CA GLY A 162 8.00 10.51 4.46
C GLY A 162 7.62 9.03 4.43
N VAL A 163 6.32 8.69 4.28
CA VAL A 163 5.89 7.31 4.05
C VAL A 163 6.47 6.80 2.73
N ASN A 164 7.00 5.58 2.72
CA ASN A 164 7.38 4.90 1.49
C ASN A 164 6.15 4.19 0.91
N LEU A 165 5.66 4.69 -0.23
CA LEU A 165 4.49 4.18 -0.95
C LEU A 165 4.83 3.45 -2.24
N ARG A 166 6.10 3.08 -2.43
CA ARG A 166 6.53 2.43 -3.66
C ARG A 166 5.73 1.14 -3.88
N ASP A 167 5.08 1.05 -5.04
CA ASP A 167 4.33 -0.14 -5.48
C ASP A 167 3.15 -0.54 -4.58
N VAL A 168 2.57 0.42 -3.87
CA VAL A 168 1.38 0.17 -3.06
C VAL A 168 0.14 0.10 -3.93
N GLN A 169 -0.70 -0.91 -3.68
CA GLN A 169 -1.97 -1.10 -4.38
C GLN A 169 -3.10 -0.43 -3.59
N PHE A 170 -3.56 0.74 -4.04
CA PHE A 170 -4.62 1.54 -3.42
C PHE A 170 -5.98 1.46 -4.13
N THR A 171 -6.24 0.41 -4.89
CA THR A 171 -7.48 0.31 -5.65
C THR A 171 -8.69 0.41 -4.72
N TRP A 172 -9.53 1.44 -4.93
CA TRP A 172 -10.70 1.75 -4.10
C TRP A 172 -10.40 2.13 -2.65
N THR A 173 -9.19 2.60 -2.35
CA THR A 173 -8.85 3.14 -1.03
C THR A 173 -9.34 4.57 -0.88
N GLY A 174 -10.07 4.85 0.20
CA GLY A 174 -10.52 6.21 0.54
C GLY A 174 -9.53 6.96 1.43
N GLY A 175 -9.64 8.30 1.47
CA GLY A 175 -9.02 9.13 2.52
C GLY A 175 -7.54 9.50 2.33
N ILE A 176 -6.93 9.10 1.22
CA ILE A 176 -5.56 9.49 0.88
C ILE A 176 -5.57 10.90 0.27
N PRO A 177 -4.78 11.86 0.79
CA PRO A 177 -4.72 13.21 0.23
C PRO A 177 -4.33 13.21 -1.25
N ARG A 178 -4.90 14.12 -2.05
CA ARG A 178 -4.69 14.12 -3.51
C ARG A 178 -3.24 14.36 -3.93
N PHE A 179 -2.49 15.17 -3.17
CA PHE A 179 -1.06 15.41 -3.42
C PHE A 179 -0.21 14.15 -3.20
N PHE A 180 -0.73 13.13 -2.49
CA PHE A 180 -0.04 11.86 -2.30
C PHE A 180 -0.03 10.97 -3.54
N TYR A 181 -0.86 11.30 -4.54
CA TYR A 181 -0.79 10.73 -5.87
C TYR A 181 0.28 11.39 -6.75
N ASP A 182 1.02 12.39 -6.26
CA ASP A 182 2.14 12.97 -7.00
C ASP A 182 3.31 11.99 -7.01
N THR A 183 3.26 11.05 -7.95
CA THR A 183 4.26 10.00 -8.09
C THR A 183 5.60 10.54 -8.56
N LYS A 184 5.67 11.79 -9.05
CA LYS A 184 6.93 12.50 -9.31
C LYS A 184 7.78 12.63 -8.06
N VAL A 185 7.23 13.15 -6.96
CA VAL A 185 8.00 13.39 -5.73
C VAL A 185 8.53 12.08 -5.14
N ASN A 186 7.73 11.01 -5.25
CA ASN A 186 8.15 9.67 -4.82
C ASN A 186 9.21 9.08 -5.75
N PHE A 187 9.10 9.31 -7.06
CA PHE A 187 10.06 8.84 -8.06
C PHE A 187 11.41 9.56 -7.96
N GLU A 188 11.41 10.89 -7.78
CA GLU A 188 12.63 11.71 -7.68
C GLU A 188 13.50 11.36 -6.46
N GLN A 189 12.95 10.67 -5.46
CA GLN A 189 13.66 10.22 -4.27
C GLN A 189 14.13 8.76 -4.36
N ALA A 190 13.87 8.06 -5.46
CA ALA A 190 14.14 6.65 -5.60
C ALA A 190 15.57 6.34 -6.04
N ASP A 191 16.07 5.17 -5.64
CA ASP A 191 17.36 4.67 -6.11
C ASP A 191 17.24 4.28 -7.61
N PRO A 192 18.26 4.53 -8.46
CA PRO A 192 18.23 4.09 -9.86
C PRO A 192 17.87 2.62 -10.07
N GLU A 193 18.18 1.73 -9.13
CA GLU A 193 17.88 0.30 -9.21
C GLU A 193 16.47 -0.07 -8.70
N ASP A 194 15.72 0.89 -8.13
CA ASP A 194 14.37 0.64 -7.66
C ASP A 194 13.44 0.31 -8.82
N TRP A 195 12.72 -0.80 -8.67
CA TRP A 195 11.58 -1.18 -9.51
C TRP A 195 10.35 -0.31 -9.26
N PHE A 196 9.58 -0.06 -10.30
CA PHE A 196 8.29 0.62 -10.24
C PHE A 196 7.28 -0.16 -11.05
N TYR A 197 6.02 -0.19 -10.61
CA TYR A 197 4.91 -0.70 -11.41
C TYR A 197 4.01 0.43 -11.87
N GLY A 198 3.67 0.43 -13.14
CA GLY A 198 2.71 1.35 -13.74
C GLY A 198 1.79 0.66 -14.72
N TYR A 199 0.88 1.44 -15.29
CA TYR A 199 -0.13 0.93 -16.20
C TYR A 199 0.08 1.45 -17.62
N LYS A 200 -0.17 0.57 -18.59
CA LYS A 200 -0.05 0.84 -20.02
C LYS A 200 -1.34 0.42 -20.73
N LEU A 201 -1.89 1.32 -21.54
CA LEU A 201 -3.08 1.05 -22.34
C LEU A 201 -2.73 0.72 -23.80
N SER A 202 -3.46 -0.21 -24.40
CA SER A 202 -3.47 -0.47 -25.84
C SER A 202 -4.89 -0.43 -26.39
N ALA A 203 -5.01 -0.12 -27.68
CA ALA A 203 -6.26 -0.20 -28.42
C ALA A 203 -6.76 -1.65 -28.51
N ALA A 204 -8.00 -1.81 -28.97
CA ALA A 204 -8.69 -3.09 -29.11
C ALA A 204 -7.95 -4.11 -30.00
N ASP A 205 -7.20 -3.65 -30.99
CA ASP A 205 -6.39 -4.51 -31.87
C ASP A 205 -5.01 -4.89 -31.29
N GLY A 206 -4.81 -4.58 -30.00
CA GLY A 206 -3.62 -4.85 -29.21
C GLY A 206 -2.48 -3.87 -29.45
N LYS A 207 -2.65 -2.88 -30.33
CA LYS A 207 -1.61 -1.89 -30.61
C LYS A 207 -1.62 -0.76 -29.59
N GLY A 208 -0.45 -0.23 -29.25
CA GLY A 208 -0.36 0.95 -28.39
C GLY A 208 -1.14 2.12 -29.00
N ILE A 209 -1.96 2.81 -28.19
CA ILE A 209 -2.82 3.92 -28.66
C ILE A 209 -2.00 5.03 -29.31
N TYR A 210 -0.88 5.38 -28.67
CA TYR A 210 0.05 6.38 -29.17
C TYR A 210 1.27 5.74 -29.86
N HIS A 211 1.27 4.41 -29.98
CA HIS A 211 2.28 3.67 -30.71
C HIS A 211 1.66 2.50 -31.47
N PRO A 212 1.02 2.77 -32.62
CA PRO A 212 0.20 1.79 -33.34
C PRO A 212 1.01 0.63 -33.93
N ALA A 213 2.34 0.65 -33.86
CA ALA A 213 3.17 -0.45 -34.33
C ALA A 213 3.60 -1.43 -33.22
N ILE A 214 3.46 -1.07 -31.94
CA ILE A 214 3.85 -1.94 -30.82
C ILE A 214 2.61 -2.68 -30.34
N LYS A 215 2.72 -4.00 -30.23
CA LYS A 215 1.75 -4.85 -29.55
C LYS A 215 2.33 -5.37 -28.25
N TYR A 216 1.63 -5.10 -27.13
CA TYR A 216 2.06 -5.55 -25.82
C TYR A 216 1.63 -6.99 -25.57
N SER A 217 2.44 -7.74 -24.83
CA SER A 217 2.10 -9.10 -24.41
C SER A 217 2.80 -9.45 -23.10
N VAL A 218 2.11 -10.20 -22.24
CA VAL A 218 2.58 -10.58 -20.91
C VAL A 218 3.90 -11.36 -20.99
N GLY A 219 4.83 -11.07 -20.08
CA GLY A 219 6.16 -11.67 -20.00
C GLY A 219 7.17 -11.13 -21.02
N LYS A 220 6.79 -10.21 -21.90
CA LYS A 220 7.74 -9.56 -22.83
C LYS A 220 8.40 -8.35 -22.19
N VAL A 221 9.71 -8.27 -22.40
CA VAL A 221 10.53 -7.10 -22.10
C VAL A 221 10.61 -6.25 -23.37
N PHE A 222 10.23 -4.99 -23.26
CA PHE A 222 10.36 -4.01 -24.32
C PHE A 222 11.53 -3.10 -23.97
N ASP A 223 12.59 -3.18 -24.75
CA ASP A 223 13.84 -2.44 -24.55
C ASP A 223 14.18 -1.70 -25.85
N ALA A 224 14.29 -0.37 -25.77
CA ALA A 224 14.58 0.48 -26.92
C ALA A 224 15.94 0.18 -27.58
N GLU A 225 16.89 -0.40 -26.85
CA GLU A 225 18.24 -0.70 -27.34
C GLU A 225 18.34 -2.11 -27.94
N TYR A 226 17.55 -3.07 -27.44
CA TYR A 226 17.72 -4.48 -27.74
C TYR A 226 16.38 -5.22 -27.89
N GLN A 227 15.77 -5.25 -29.09
CA GLN A 227 15.06 -6.46 -29.52
C GLN A 227 14.77 -6.60 -31.03
N ASP A 228 15.02 -7.83 -31.50
CA ASP A 228 14.76 -8.52 -32.78
C ASP A 228 15.64 -8.25 -34.02
N SER A 229 16.00 -9.29 -34.78
CA SER A 229 17.15 -9.38 -35.72
C SER A 229 17.15 -8.43 -36.93
N ASP A 230 16.06 -7.69 -37.15
CA ASP A 230 15.92 -6.71 -38.23
C ASP A 230 15.77 -5.28 -37.67
N PRO A 231 16.88 -4.52 -37.57
CA PRO A 231 16.89 -3.14 -37.10
C PRO A 231 16.00 -2.18 -37.89
N ALA A 232 15.65 -2.50 -39.14
CA ALA A 232 14.88 -1.60 -40.01
C ALA A 232 13.38 -1.57 -39.70
N LYS A 233 12.87 -2.53 -38.93
CA LYS A 233 11.47 -2.57 -38.45
C LYS A 233 11.32 -2.16 -36.99
N ARG A 234 12.44 -1.89 -36.29
CA ARG A 234 12.43 -1.48 -34.89
C ARG A 234 11.98 -0.03 -34.80
N ILE A 235 11.02 0.23 -33.93
CA ILE A 235 10.72 1.60 -33.49
C ILE A 235 11.16 1.69 -32.03
N PRO A 236 12.21 2.47 -31.73
CA PRO A 236 12.76 2.57 -30.38
C PRO A 236 11.76 3.26 -29.46
N ILE A 237 11.58 2.71 -28.26
CA ILE A 237 10.80 3.34 -27.20
C ILE A 237 11.59 4.55 -26.70
N SER A 238 11.11 5.76 -26.99
CA SER A 238 11.78 7.03 -26.67
C SER A 238 10.77 8.11 -26.27
N LYS A 239 11.23 9.28 -25.82
CA LYS A 239 10.37 10.48 -25.62
C LYS A 239 9.40 10.74 -26.78
N LYS A 240 9.83 10.47 -28.03
CA LYS A 240 9.03 10.75 -29.22
C LYS A 240 8.03 9.64 -29.57
N TYR A 241 8.28 8.42 -29.08
CA TYR A 241 7.61 7.19 -29.54
C TYR A 241 7.06 6.33 -28.38
N ASN A 242 7.14 6.80 -27.14
CA ASN A 242 6.50 6.20 -25.98
C ASN A 242 5.51 7.20 -25.40
N SER A 243 4.26 6.80 -25.20
CA SER A 243 3.29 7.58 -24.43
C SER A 243 3.24 7.10 -23.00
N GLY A 244 3.15 8.03 -22.05
CA GLY A 244 3.29 7.78 -20.62
C GLY A 244 2.73 6.46 -20.08
N ILE A 245 3.58 5.74 -19.34
CA ILE A 245 3.20 4.75 -18.35
C ILE A 245 2.63 5.50 -17.16
N ALA A 246 1.41 5.17 -16.77
CA ALA A 246 0.75 5.81 -15.65
C ALA A 246 1.21 5.17 -14.33
N LEU A 247 1.97 5.92 -13.54
CA LEU A 247 2.25 5.65 -12.13
C LEU A 247 1.18 6.35 -11.29
N ALA A 248 0.04 5.69 -11.12
CA ALA A 248 -1.05 6.11 -10.26
C ALA A 248 -1.93 4.90 -9.90
N PRO A 249 -2.80 4.99 -8.89
CA PRO A 249 -3.78 3.93 -8.61
C PRO A 249 -4.59 3.59 -9.87
N LEU A 250 -4.81 2.29 -10.10
CA LEU A 250 -5.44 1.79 -11.32
C LEU A 250 -6.79 2.46 -11.59
N ASP A 251 -7.63 2.60 -10.57
CA ASP A 251 -8.95 3.23 -10.71
C ASP A 251 -8.82 4.66 -11.26
N TRP A 252 -7.91 5.49 -10.72
CA TRP A 252 -7.65 6.84 -11.23
C TRP A 252 -7.22 6.82 -12.70
N VAL A 253 -6.27 5.93 -13.04
CA VAL A 253 -5.77 5.78 -14.41
C VAL A 253 -6.90 5.41 -15.36
N LEU A 254 -7.74 4.46 -14.98
CA LEU A 254 -8.86 4.02 -15.79
C LEU A 254 -9.93 5.11 -15.92
N ARG A 255 -10.23 5.87 -14.85
CA ARG A 255 -11.16 7.01 -14.94
C ARG A 255 -10.66 8.03 -15.96
N GLU A 256 -9.38 8.40 -15.87
CA GLU A 256 -8.74 9.38 -16.75
C GLU A 256 -8.79 8.91 -18.21
N TRP A 257 -8.38 7.66 -18.47
CA TRP A 257 -8.37 7.11 -19.82
C TRP A 257 -9.76 6.99 -20.43
N VAL A 258 -10.76 6.56 -19.66
CA VAL A 258 -12.16 6.50 -20.11
C VAL A 258 -12.67 7.90 -20.46
N LEU A 259 -12.41 8.89 -19.61
CA LEU A 259 -12.77 10.29 -19.89
C LEU A 259 -12.04 10.84 -21.13
N CYS A 260 -10.83 10.36 -21.41
CA CYS A 260 -10.08 10.68 -22.63
C CYS A 260 -10.45 9.82 -23.85
N GLY A 261 -11.49 8.98 -23.77
CA GLY A 261 -12.02 8.22 -24.91
C GLY A 261 -11.51 6.79 -25.04
N ALA A 262 -11.02 6.16 -23.96
CA ALA A 262 -10.72 4.72 -23.95
C ALA A 262 -12.01 3.89 -23.93
N TYR A 263 -12.09 2.90 -24.82
CA TYR A 263 -13.26 2.02 -24.97
C TYR A 263 -13.10 0.70 -24.19
N ALA A 264 -14.23 0.06 -23.87
CA ALA A 264 -14.28 -1.15 -23.06
C ALA A 264 -13.53 -2.37 -23.65
N ASP A 265 -13.28 -2.35 -24.96
CA ASP A 265 -12.52 -3.39 -25.68
C ASP A 265 -11.00 -3.14 -25.70
N TYR A 266 -10.53 -2.04 -25.11
CA TYR A 266 -9.10 -1.74 -24.97
C TYR A 266 -8.46 -2.64 -23.91
N GLN A 267 -7.15 -2.82 -24.01
CA GLN A 267 -6.40 -3.68 -23.08
C GLN A 267 -5.52 -2.82 -22.16
N CYS A 268 -5.59 -3.08 -20.86
CA CYS A 268 -4.70 -2.49 -19.88
C CYS A 268 -3.67 -3.52 -19.40
N PHE A 269 -2.43 -3.09 -19.28
CA PHE A 269 -1.32 -3.92 -18.84
C PHE A 269 -0.65 -3.28 -17.64
N ARG A 270 -0.34 -4.08 -16.63
CA ARG A 270 0.61 -3.66 -15.60
C ARG A 270 2.02 -3.97 -16.10
N CYS A 271 2.88 -2.97 -16.05
CA CYS A 271 4.27 -3.07 -16.46
C CYS A 271 5.18 -2.74 -15.29
N LYS A 272 6.39 -3.30 -15.29
CA LYS A 272 7.44 -2.95 -14.34
C LYS A 272 8.68 -2.44 -15.07
N PHE A 273 9.37 -1.50 -14.44
CA PHE A 273 10.60 -0.89 -14.96
C PHE A 273 11.46 -0.41 -13.80
N GLN A 274 12.76 -0.19 -14.03
CA GLN A 274 13.63 0.40 -13.02
C GLN A 274 13.66 1.92 -13.14
N ALA A 275 13.96 2.63 -12.05
CA ALA A 275 14.04 4.08 -12.05
C ALA A 275 15.05 4.61 -13.09
N LYS A 276 16.21 3.93 -13.23
CA LYS A 276 17.22 4.24 -14.26
C LYS A 276 16.75 4.11 -15.71
N ASP A 277 15.60 3.47 -15.93
CA ASP A 277 15.02 3.28 -17.27
C ASP A 277 14.00 4.35 -17.61
N VAL A 278 13.68 5.28 -16.71
CA VAL A 278 12.87 6.45 -17.01
C VAL A 278 13.66 7.42 -17.89
N ILE A 279 13.06 7.79 -19.02
CA ILE A 279 13.60 8.75 -19.98
C ILE A 279 13.10 10.16 -19.64
N GLU A 280 11.81 10.30 -19.35
CA GLU A 280 11.16 11.59 -19.12
C GLU A 280 9.85 11.42 -18.34
N ASN A 281 9.44 12.48 -17.65
CA ASN A 281 8.15 12.61 -17.00
C ASN A 281 7.23 13.57 -17.80
N GLU A 282 6.00 13.12 -18.08
CA GLU A 282 4.90 13.86 -18.70
C GLU A 282 3.83 14.24 -17.65
N GLY A 283 4.20 15.06 -16.66
CA GLY A 283 3.28 15.60 -15.66
C GLY A 283 3.48 15.03 -14.25
N ASN A 284 2.39 14.76 -13.53
CA ASN A 284 2.48 14.30 -12.13
C ASN A 284 2.49 12.76 -12.01
N THR A 285 1.98 12.05 -13.02
CA THR A 285 1.73 10.60 -12.93
C THR A 285 2.10 9.80 -14.17
N LYS A 286 2.65 10.41 -15.23
CA LYS A 286 2.92 9.72 -16.51
C LYS A 286 4.40 9.76 -16.83
N PHE A 287 5.00 8.61 -17.12
CA PHE A 287 6.43 8.47 -17.34
C PHE A 287 6.72 7.74 -18.65
N ASN A 288 7.71 8.22 -19.39
CA ASN A 288 8.28 7.51 -20.52
C ASN A 288 9.49 6.72 -20.06
N VAL A 289 9.55 5.44 -20.44
CA VAL A 289 10.65 4.54 -20.06
C VAL A 289 11.26 3.90 -21.29
N ARG A 290 12.57 3.66 -21.27
CA ARG A 290 13.29 2.99 -22.36
C ARG A 290 13.17 1.46 -22.29
N LYS A 291 12.95 0.95 -21.08
CA LYS A 291 12.89 -0.48 -20.78
C LYS A 291 11.77 -0.78 -19.80
N MET A 292 10.91 -1.72 -20.16
CA MET A 292 9.85 -2.22 -19.27
C MET A 292 9.54 -3.68 -19.56
N GLU A 293 9.05 -4.40 -18.57
CA GLU A 293 8.47 -5.74 -18.71
C GLU A 293 6.97 -5.66 -18.49
N ILE A 294 6.18 -6.29 -19.37
CA ILE A 294 4.74 -6.45 -19.16
C ILE A 294 4.53 -7.61 -18.18
N VAL A 295 3.99 -7.32 -17.01
CA VAL A 295 3.85 -8.26 -15.89
C VAL A 295 2.53 -9.02 -15.98
N GLU A 296 1.44 -8.32 -16.27
CA GLU A 296 0.11 -8.91 -16.38
C GLU A 296 -0.80 -8.04 -17.25
N GLN A 297 -1.85 -8.65 -17.78
CA GLN A 297 -2.98 -7.94 -18.37
C GLN A 297 -4.08 -7.79 -17.31
N ILE A 298 -4.61 -6.58 -17.20
CA ILE A 298 -5.65 -6.22 -16.25
C ILE A 298 -7.02 -6.43 -16.90
N ASP A 299 -7.92 -7.13 -16.19
CA ASP A 299 -9.33 -7.19 -16.57
C ASP A 299 -10.01 -5.85 -16.24
N MET A 300 -10.45 -5.16 -17.29
CA MET A 300 -11.06 -3.83 -17.23
C MET A 300 -12.55 -3.89 -16.93
N ALA A 301 -13.21 -5.04 -17.10
CA ALA A 301 -14.66 -5.15 -17.05
C ALA A 301 -15.26 -4.71 -15.70
N PRO A 302 -14.71 -5.08 -14.52
CA PRO A 302 -15.25 -4.63 -13.23
C PRO A 302 -15.18 -3.10 -13.06
N PHE A 303 -14.14 -2.48 -13.62
CA PHE A 303 -13.93 -1.04 -13.52
C PHE A 303 -14.88 -0.25 -14.42
N TYR A 304 -15.12 -0.72 -15.65
CA TYR A 304 -16.08 -0.10 -16.56
C TYR A 304 -17.51 -0.15 -16.00
N ALA A 305 -17.91 -1.27 -15.38
CA ALA A 305 -19.21 -1.39 -14.74
C ALA A 305 -19.41 -0.31 -13.67
N MET A 306 -18.46 -0.16 -12.75
CA MET A 306 -18.51 0.86 -11.69
C MET A 306 -18.43 2.31 -12.23
N LEU A 307 -17.59 2.55 -13.25
CA LEU A 307 -17.47 3.89 -13.85
C LEU A 307 -18.75 4.33 -14.55
N SER A 308 -19.48 3.40 -15.17
CA SER A 308 -20.76 3.70 -15.82
C SER A 308 -21.83 4.17 -14.84
N GLU A 309 -21.81 3.68 -13.59
CA GLU A 309 -22.69 4.11 -12.51
C GLU A 309 -22.33 5.51 -12.00
N ASP A 310 -21.03 5.79 -11.81
CA ASP A 310 -20.54 7.10 -11.35
C ASP A 310 -20.69 8.22 -12.41
N ILE A 311 -20.38 7.93 -13.68
CA ILE A 311 -20.49 8.90 -14.78
C ILE A 311 -21.96 9.23 -15.06
N GLY A 312 -22.86 8.24 -14.94
CA GLY A 312 -24.31 8.45 -15.07
C GLY A 312 -24.90 9.42 -14.04
N TYR A 313 -24.27 9.58 -12.87
CA TYR A 313 -24.64 10.57 -11.85
C TYR A 313 -24.19 11.99 -12.21
N HIS A 314 -23.16 12.13 -13.05
CA HIS A 314 -22.56 13.42 -13.42
C HIS A 314 -22.93 13.91 -14.83
N THR A 315 -23.42 13.05 -15.72
CA THR A 315 -23.77 13.45 -17.10
C THR A 315 -25.25 13.73 -17.27
N GLY A 316 -25.74 14.75 -16.57
CA GLY A 316 -26.76 15.63 -17.11
C GLY A 316 -26.10 16.69 -18.00
N GLY A 317 -25.67 16.34 -19.21
CA GLY A 317 -25.27 17.33 -20.23
C GLY A 317 -23.87 17.19 -20.81
N THR A 318 -23.84 17.21 -22.13
CA THR A 318 -22.73 17.40 -23.07
C THR A 318 -21.49 18.14 -22.55
N ALA A 319 -20.30 17.59 -22.83
CA ALA A 319 -19.00 18.23 -23.09
C ALA A 319 -18.47 19.39 -22.20
N SER A 320 -19.24 19.95 -21.27
CA SER A 320 -18.83 21.04 -20.38
C SER A 320 -18.22 20.54 -19.07
N ALA A 321 -18.32 19.24 -18.77
CA ALA A 321 -17.56 18.60 -17.69
C ALA A 321 -16.04 18.63 -17.93
N ILE A 322 -15.60 19.00 -19.15
CA ILE A 322 -14.20 19.16 -19.53
C ILE A 322 -13.56 20.40 -18.86
N ASP A 323 -14.34 21.44 -18.53
CA ASP A 323 -13.79 22.72 -18.03
C ASP A 323 -13.71 22.80 -16.50
N ASP A 324 -14.65 22.21 -15.76
CA ASP A 324 -14.57 22.18 -14.28
C ASP A 324 -13.38 21.37 -13.76
N PHE A 325 -12.92 20.37 -14.53
CA PHE A 325 -11.72 19.58 -14.19
C PHE A 325 -10.39 20.28 -14.51
N ARG A 326 -10.40 21.34 -15.34
CA ARG A 326 -9.20 22.14 -15.67
C ARG A 326 -8.93 23.28 -14.69
N ILE A 327 -9.92 23.71 -13.90
CA ILE A 327 -9.84 24.97 -13.12
C ILE A 327 -9.44 24.79 -11.63
N ALA A 328 -9.38 23.58 -11.07
CA ALA A 328 -8.93 23.39 -9.68
C ALA A 328 -7.39 23.41 -9.49
N GLY A 329 -6.66 24.08 -10.39
CA GLY A 329 -5.19 24.16 -10.38
C GLY A 329 -4.60 25.47 -9.86
N ASN A 330 -5.40 26.38 -9.29
CA ASN A 330 -4.92 27.73 -9.00
C ASN A 330 -5.45 28.38 -7.70
N GLU A 331 -5.86 27.62 -6.70
CA GLU A 331 -6.05 28.17 -5.36
C GLU A 331 -5.52 27.18 -4.31
N GLU A 332 -4.28 27.42 -3.89
CA GLU A 332 -3.82 27.43 -2.49
C GLU A 332 -2.28 27.46 -2.49
N SER A 333 -1.76 28.63 -2.86
CA SER A 333 -0.44 29.11 -2.41
C SER A 333 -0.69 30.25 -1.42
N SER A 334 -1.02 29.93 -0.18
CA SER A 334 -0.88 30.86 0.95
C SER A 334 -1.13 30.13 2.27
N ASP A 335 -0.05 30.05 3.03
CA ASP A 335 0.11 29.82 4.49
C ASP A 335 0.59 28.43 4.97
#